data_AF-A0A6L7GK46-F1
#
_entry.id   AF-A0A6L7GK46-F1
#
_cell.length_a   1.000
_cell.length_b   1.000
_cell.length_c   1.000
_cell.angle_alpha   90.00
_cell.angle_beta   90.00
_cell.angle_gamma   90.00
#
_symmetry.space_group_name_H-M   'P 1'
#
loop_
_entity.id
_entity.type
_entity.pdbx_description
1 polymer ?
#
loop_
_entity_poly.entity_id
_entity_poly.type
_entity_poly.pdbx_seq_one_letter_code
_entity_poly.pdbx_strand_id
1 'polypeptide(L)'
;MPDDFLIAHNPEEGSSLPYLVRIPLGANGVILKVRDTWPRTSKIYCHRAEEWPTDADIVDRLPVRTVSQRGAAIDLVLERGRENRSQFVLTRARGREMIFWQSRRTTKQARPNVTLPTARAHGQILEIVVDSGERYAYRFGHQQTTTTRRKLPAGDYAVTDGDTVIGAVERKSIDDLSAGLTSGKLTYQLSDLAGLHRAAVVVEASYSAVFKREYVSGTTLAEALAEAQVRFPRVPIVFCDNRKLAEEWTYRWLGAALHEWRLSTRTDVVVADLAGPSASPAEIRAWAAGRGIDVPAKGRIPARVRAAWERRNDRPEG
;
A
#
# COMPACT_ATOMS: atom_id res chain seq x y z
N MET A 1 -21.01 -17.77 32.65
CA MET A 1 -20.21 -17.20 31.55
C MET A 1 -20.63 -15.76 31.38
N PRO A 2 -19.73 -14.81 31.04
CA PRO A 2 -20.17 -13.45 30.74
C PRO A 2 -21.12 -13.45 29.54
N ASP A 3 -22.04 -12.50 29.50
CA ASP A 3 -22.94 -12.32 28.36
C ASP A 3 -22.16 -12.03 27.06
N ASP A 4 -22.83 -12.10 25.91
CA ASP A 4 -22.21 -11.79 24.61
C ASP A 4 -21.83 -10.31 24.50
N PHE A 5 -20.79 -10.05 23.71
CA PHE A 5 -20.50 -8.72 23.19
C PHE A 5 -21.36 -8.50 21.94
N LEU A 6 -22.22 -7.47 21.98
CA LEU A 6 -23.16 -7.19 20.89
C LEU A 6 -22.68 -6.01 20.07
N ILE A 7 -22.90 -6.09 18.76
CA ILE A 7 -22.71 -5.00 17.81
C ILE A 7 -24.03 -4.80 17.07
N ALA A 8 -24.53 -3.57 17.01
CA ALA A 8 -25.75 -3.20 16.31
C ALA A 8 -25.53 -1.97 15.43
N HIS A 9 -26.43 -1.73 14.47
CA HIS A 9 -26.50 -0.45 13.79
C HIS A 9 -26.93 0.66 14.78
N ASN A 10 -26.32 1.84 14.67
CA ASN A 10 -26.76 3.02 15.41
C ASN A 10 -28.00 3.59 14.73
N PRO A 11 -29.16 3.70 15.43
CA PRO A 11 -30.40 4.21 14.83
C PRO A 11 -30.33 5.71 14.47
N GLU A 12 -29.33 6.45 14.97
CA GLU A 12 -29.14 7.86 14.64
C GLU A 12 -28.68 8.05 13.18
N GLU A 13 -29.59 8.52 12.33
CA GLU A 13 -29.35 8.78 10.92
C GLU A 13 -28.27 9.86 10.70
N GLY A 14 -27.39 9.65 9.73
CA GLY A 14 -26.29 10.57 9.40
C GLY A 14 -25.15 10.61 10.42
N SER A 15 -25.18 9.79 11.48
CA SER A 15 -24.13 9.76 12.49
C SER A 15 -22.79 9.28 11.92
N SER A 16 -21.70 9.97 12.28
CA SER A 16 -20.32 9.51 11.99
C SER A 16 -19.91 8.26 12.79
N LEU A 17 -20.76 7.82 13.72
CA LEU A 17 -20.62 6.62 14.54
C LEU A 17 -21.76 5.64 14.22
N PRO A 18 -21.73 4.96 13.06
CA PRO A 18 -22.84 4.14 12.55
C PRO A 18 -23.14 2.85 13.33
N TYR A 19 -22.38 2.53 14.38
CA TYR A 19 -22.57 1.31 15.15
C TYR A 19 -22.71 1.59 16.65
N LEU A 20 -23.46 0.72 17.34
CA LEU A 20 -23.49 0.59 18.78
C LEU A 20 -22.77 -0.70 19.19
N VAL A 21 -22.06 -0.66 20.30
CA VAL A 21 -21.50 -1.85 20.95
C VAL A 21 -21.98 -1.95 22.38
N ARG A 22 -22.36 -3.15 22.83
CA ARG A 22 -22.70 -3.45 24.22
C ARG A 22 -21.65 -4.37 24.81
N ILE A 23 -20.86 -3.82 25.73
CA ILE A 23 -19.85 -4.56 26.48
C ILE A 23 -20.56 -5.18 27.70
N PRO A 24 -20.46 -6.50 27.91
CA PRO A 24 -21.13 -7.21 29.00
C PRO A 24 -20.39 -7.02 30.34
N LEU A 25 -20.26 -5.77 30.77
CA LEU A 25 -19.61 -5.37 32.02
C LEU A 25 -20.62 -4.67 32.93
N GLY A 26 -20.87 -5.27 34.11
CA GLY A 26 -21.89 -4.82 35.06
C GLY A 26 -23.30 -5.24 34.63
N ALA A 27 -24.30 -5.02 35.51
CA ALA A 27 -25.67 -5.51 35.31
C ALA A 27 -26.35 -4.97 34.04
N ASN A 28 -26.05 -3.73 33.65
CA ASN A 28 -26.67 -3.08 32.49
C ASN A 28 -25.81 -3.20 31.20
N GLY A 29 -24.54 -3.60 31.34
CA GLY A 29 -23.54 -3.46 30.29
C GLY A 29 -23.11 -2.01 30.04
N VAL A 30 -22.03 -1.84 29.29
CA VAL A 30 -21.53 -0.53 28.85
C VAL A 30 -21.83 -0.36 27.37
N ILE A 31 -22.52 0.73 27.01
CA ILE A 31 -23.00 0.96 25.64
C ILE A 31 -22.27 2.14 25.04
N LEU A 32 -21.70 1.93 23.85
CA LEU A 32 -20.88 2.92 23.16
C LEU A 32 -21.27 3.03 21.68
N LYS A 33 -21.37 4.25 21.17
CA LYS A 33 -21.39 4.56 19.74
C LYS A 33 -19.96 4.50 19.20
N VAL A 34 -19.76 3.82 18.08
CA VAL A 34 -18.45 3.58 17.45
C VAL A 34 -18.52 3.68 15.93
N ARG A 35 -17.38 3.97 15.30
CA ARG A 35 -17.32 4.15 13.84
C ARG A 35 -17.18 2.86 13.03
N ASP A 36 -16.81 1.76 13.67
CA ASP A 36 -16.47 0.48 13.03
C ASP A 36 -16.67 -0.66 14.05
N THR A 37 -16.80 -1.89 13.56
CA THR A 37 -17.13 -3.09 14.34
C THR A 37 -15.91 -3.73 15.02
N TRP A 38 -14.70 -3.27 14.71
CA TRP A 38 -13.47 -3.69 15.40
C TRP A 38 -12.29 -2.73 15.13
N PRO A 39 -11.39 -2.46 16.10
CA PRO A 39 -10.24 -1.57 15.91
C PRO A 39 -9.09 -2.27 15.14
N ARG A 40 -9.29 -2.43 13.83
CA ARG A 40 -8.38 -3.14 12.92
C ARG A 40 -7.18 -2.29 12.51
N THR A 41 -7.45 -1.10 11.99
CA THR A 41 -6.42 -0.23 11.36
C THR A 41 -5.92 0.87 12.29
N SER A 42 -6.78 1.38 13.17
CA SER A 42 -6.47 2.44 14.15
C SER A 42 -7.41 2.34 15.35
N LYS A 43 -7.06 3.03 16.44
CA LYS A 43 -7.95 3.14 17.62
C LYS A 43 -9.27 3.79 17.19
N ILE A 44 -10.37 3.32 17.74
CA ILE A 44 -11.71 3.85 17.48
C ILE A 44 -12.10 4.73 18.66
N TYR A 45 -12.48 5.97 18.38
CA TYR A 45 -13.14 6.81 19.38
C TYR A 45 -14.52 6.24 19.68
N CYS A 46 -14.89 6.24 20.96
CA CYS A 46 -16.16 5.76 21.45
C CYS A 46 -16.89 6.91 22.16
N HIS A 47 -18.15 7.11 21.82
CA HIS A 47 -19.03 8.04 22.54
C HIS A 47 -20.00 7.22 23.40
N ARG A 48 -20.30 7.67 24.62
CA ARG A 48 -21.29 6.98 25.47
C ARG A 48 -22.68 7.05 24.82
N ALA A 49 -23.40 5.94 24.82
CA ALA A 49 -24.83 5.95 24.55
C ALA A 49 -25.59 5.84 25.88
N GLU A 50 -26.78 6.41 25.94
CA GLU A 50 -27.60 6.38 27.16
C GLU A 50 -28.24 5.00 27.36
N GLU A 51 -28.73 4.39 26.28
CA GLU A 51 -29.42 3.10 26.33
C GLU A 51 -29.18 2.22 25.11
N TRP A 52 -29.57 0.96 25.23
CA TRP A 52 -29.52 -0.03 24.14
C TRP A 52 -30.91 -0.12 23.53
N PRO A 53 -31.08 0.08 22.22
CA PRO A 53 -32.40 0.03 21.60
C PRO A 53 -33.07 -1.34 21.79
N THR A 54 -34.35 -1.34 22.13
CA THR A 54 -35.15 -2.57 22.31
C THR A 54 -35.27 -3.37 21.01
N ASP A 55 -35.30 -2.67 19.88
CA ASP A 55 -35.38 -3.17 18.51
C ASP A 55 -34.04 -3.08 17.77
N ALA A 56 -32.92 -3.15 18.51
CA ALA A 56 -31.59 -3.02 17.94
C ALA A 56 -31.35 -4.00 16.77
N ASP A 57 -30.99 -3.46 15.62
CA ASP A 57 -30.59 -4.22 14.44
C ASP A 57 -29.16 -4.79 14.65
N ILE A 58 -29.10 -6.05 15.09
CA ILE A 58 -27.86 -6.74 15.47
C ILE A 58 -27.03 -7.09 14.24
N VAL A 59 -25.84 -6.51 14.17
CA VAL A 59 -24.80 -6.84 13.18
C VAL A 59 -24.04 -8.09 13.58
N ASP A 60 -23.68 -8.21 14.86
CA ASP A 60 -22.88 -9.32 15.35
C ASP A 60 -23.16 -9.62 16.83
N ARG A 61 -23.09 -10.90 17.20
CA ARG A 61 -23.23 -11.42 18.56
C ARG A 61 -22.05 -12.32 18.84
N LEU A 62 -21.16 -11.84 19.71
CA LEU A 62 -19.82 -12.42 19.87
C LEU A 62 -19.67 -12.99 21.28
N PRO A 63 -19.54 -14.33 21.43
CA PRO A 63 -19.34 -14.94 22.73
C PRO A 63 -18.08 -14.42 23.42
N VAL A 64 -18.22 -14.07 24.70
CA VAL A 64 -17.14 -13.50 25.50
C VAL A 64 -16.49 -14.59 26.33
N ARG A 65 -15.18 -14.75 26.16
CA ARG A 65 -14.37 -15.61 27.02
C ARG A 65 -14.14 -14.95 28.37
N THR A 66 -13.70 -13.69 28.36
CA THR A 66 -13.47 -12.90 29.57
C THR A 66 -13.69 -11.42 29.29
N VAL A 67 -14.30 -10.72 30.25
CA VAL A 67 -14.41 -9.26 30.28
C VAL A 67 -14.06 -8.79 31.69
N SER A 68 -13.17 -7.82 31.82
CA SER A 68 -12.74 -7.32 33.13
C SER A 68 -12.30 -5.87 33.06
N GLN A 69 -12.71 -5.07 34.04
CA GLN A 69 -12.14 -3.74 34.24
C GLN A 69 -10.83 -3.83 35.03
N ARG A 70 -9.77 -3.18 34.52
CA ARG A 70 -8.48 -3.03 35.18
C ARG A 70 -8.05 -1.57 35.11
N GLY A 71 -8.19 -0.86 36.24
CA GLY A 71 -7.95 0.59 36.29
C GLY A 71 -8.83 1.32 35.27
N ALA A 72 -8.18 2.07 34.37
CA ALA A 72 -8.84 2.86 33.34
C ALA A 72 -9.17 2.09 32.05
N ALA A 73 -8.94 0.77 32.00
CA ALA A 73 -9.20 -0.05 30.82
C ALA A 73 -10.23 -1.15 31.09
N ILE A 74 -11.05 -1.46 30.09
CA ILE A 74 -11.90 -2.65 30.05
C ILE A 74 -11.27 -3.61 29.04
N ASP A 75 -10.75 -4.74 29.54
CA ASP A 75 -10.23 -5.82 28.71
C ASP A 75 -11.39 -6.68 28.20
N LEU A 76 -11.39 -6.96 26.89
CA LEU A 76 -12.36 -7.82 26.22
C LEU A 76 -11.64 -8.93 25.45
N VAL A 77 -11.97 -10.18 25.80
CA VAL A 77 -11.51 -11.38 25.08
C VAL A 77 -12.70 -12.17 24.58
N LEU A 78 -12.78 -12.35 23.27
CA LEU A 78 -13.84 -13.07 22.56
C LEU A 78 -13.44 -14.51 22.24
N GLU A 79 -14.42 -15.41 22.12
CA GLU A 79 -14.23 -16.79 21.68
C GLU A 79 -14.18 -16.91 20.15
N ARG A 80 -13.14 -16.34 19.54
CA ARG A 80 -12.86 -16.49 18.10
C ARG A 80 -11.37 -16.54 17.79
N GLY A 81 -11.04 -17.04 16.60
CA GLY A 81 -9.64 -17.25 16.17
C GLY A 81 -8.88 -15.98 15.79
N ARG A 82 -9.58 -14.93 15.32
CA ARG A 82 -8.98 -13.63 14.94
C ARG A 82 -9.79 -12.50 15.55
N GLU A 83 -9.17 -11.32 15.69
CA GLU A 83 -9.85 -10.15 16.26
C GLU A 83 -10.48 -10.47 17.63
N ASN A 84 -9.77 -11.21 18.47
CA ASN A 84 -10.35 -11.78 19.69
C ASN A 84 -9.93 -11.05 20.96
N ARG A 85 -9.01 -10.10 20.90
CA ARG A 85 -8.51 -9.37 22.08
C ARG A 85 -8.48 -7.87 21.81
N SER A 86 -9.13 -7.10 22.67
CA SER A 86 -9.18 -5.64 22.59
C SER A 86 -9.32 -5.00 23.97
N GLN A 87 -9.16 -3.68 24.02
CA GLN A 87 -9.35 -2.87 25.21
C GLN A 87 -10.18 -1.63 24.90
N PHE A 88 -11.08 -1.26 25.81
CA PHE A 88 -11.69 0.06 25.85
C PHE A 88 -11.00 0.87 26.94
N VAL A 89 -10.23 1.88 26.55
CA VAL A 89 -9.45 2.71 27.47
C VAL A 89 -10.18 4.03 27.70
N LEU A 90 -10.54 4.26 28.95
CA LEU A 90 -11.07 5.52 29.45
C LEU A 90 -9.87 6.42 29.76
N THR A 91 -9.88 7.64 29.24
CA THR A 91 -8.81 8.61 29.46
C THR A 91 -9.39 10.02 29.57
N ARG A 92 -8.59 10.97 30.05
CA ARG A 92 -8.95 12.39 30.04
C ARG A 92 -8.02 13.13 29.08
N ALA A 93 -8.60 13.86 28.14
CA ALA A 93 -7.85 14.72 27.23
C ALA A 93 -8.60 16.04 27.04
N ARG A 94 -7.87 17.16 27.06
CA ARG A 94 -8.45 18.51 26.89
C ARG A 94 -9.64 18.79 27.84
N GLY A 95 -9.55 18.35 29.09
CA GLY A 95 -10.57 18.57 30.13
C GLY A 95 -11.82 17.68 30.06
N ARG A 96 -11.89 16.74 29.11
CA ARG A 96 -13.05 15.86 28.89
C ARG A 96 -12.67 14.38 28.95
N GLU A 97 -13.63 13.55 29.38
CA GLU A 97 -13.49 12.10 29.32
C GLU A 97 -13.61 11.62 27.87
N MET A 98 -12.69 10.73 27.48
CA MET A 98 -12.60 10.15 26.16
C MET A 98 -12.48 8.64 26.31
N ILE A 99 -13.17 7.88 25.45
CA ILE A 99 -13.09 6.42 25.43
C ILE A 99 -12.50 6.00 24.09
N PHE A 100 -11.49 5.14 24.12
CA PHE A 100 -10.88 4.59 22.91
C PHE A 100 -10.91 3.07 22.92
N TRP A 101 -11.52 2.49 21.89
CA TRP A 101 -11.42 1.07 21.60
C TRP A 101 -10.16 0.78 20.78
N GLN A 102 -9.30 -0.09 21.29
CA GLN A 102 -8.00 -0.39 20.71
C GLN A 102 -7.70 -1.89 20.73
N SER A 103 -6.89 -2.34 19.77
CA SER A 103 -6.31 -3.67 19.76
C SER A 103 -4.82 -3.58 20.08
N ARG A 104 -4.18 -4.73 20.30
CA ARG A 104 -2.71 -4.79 20.44
C ARG A 104 -2.00 -4.12 19.26
N ARG A 105 -2.52 -4.33 18.05
CA ARG A 105 -2.00 -3.79 16.79
C ARG A 105 -2.09 -2.27 16.74
N THR A 106 -3.23 -1.69 17.10
CA THR A 106 -3.44 -0.23 17.03
C THR A 106 -2.83 0.54 18.20
N THR A 107 -2.36 -0.17 19.23
CA THR A 107 -1.63 0.42 20.37
C THR A 107 -0.14 0.60 20.09
N LYS A 108 0.49 -0.32 19.35
CA LYS A 108 1.93 -0.31 19.04
C LYS A 108 2.33 0.59 17.85
N GLN A 109 1.37 1.22 17.16
CA GLN A 109 1.67 2.07 16.00
C GLN A 109 2.39 3.36 16.40
N ALA A 110 3.41 3.73 15.62
CA ALA A 110 4.10 5.00 15.76
C ALA A 110 3.17 6.18 15.42
N ARG A 111 3.31 7.28 16.17
CA ARG A 111 2.56 8.53 15.97
C ARG A 111 3.52 9.70 15.74
N PRO A 112 4.17 9.78 14.57
CA PRO A 112 5.00 10.93 14.23
C PRO A 112 4.13 12.20 14.19
N ASN A 113 4.61 13.29 14.79
CA ASN A 113 3.90 14.58 14.81
C ASN A 113 4.12 15.31 13.48
N VAL A 114 3.51 14.80 12.41
CA VAL A 114 3.72 15.30 11.03
C VAL A 114 2.40 15.66 10.37
N THR A 115 2.40 16.83 9.72
CA THR A 115 1.31 17.30 8.85
C THR A 115 1.53 16.74 7.45
N LEU A 116 0.51 16.11 6.88
CA LEU A 116 0.61 15.60 5.52
C LEU A 116 0.32 16.71 4.49
N PRO A 117 1.07 16.78 3.38
CA PRO A 117 0.79 17.70 2.29
C PRO A 117 -0.49 17.31 1.55
N THR A 118 -1.21 18.30 1.01
CA THR A 118 -2.45 18.11 0.23
C THR A 118 -2.27 18.34 -1.27
N ALA A 119 -1.04 18.71 -1.69
CA ALA A 119 -0.74 18.97 -3.09
C ALA A 119 -0.91 17.70 -3.95
N ARG A 120 -1.30 17.85 -5.22
CA ARG A 120 -1.42 16.73 -6.15
C ARG A 120 -0.08 16.04 -6.38
N ALA A 121 -0.08 14.71 -6.55
CA ALA A 121 1.12 13.99 -6.97
C ALA A 121 1.50 14.41 -8.40
N HIS A 122 2.68 15.01 -8.58
CA HIS A 122 3.14 15.57 -9.86
C HIS A 122 2.08 16.44 -10.57
N GLY A 123 1.26 17.19 -9.82
CA GLY A 123 0.21 18.06 -10.37
C GLY A 123 -1.02 17.36 -10.93
N GLN A 124 -1.09 16.02 -10.87
CA GLN A 124 -2.11 15.20 -11.53
C GLN A 124 -3.21 14.76 -10.56
N ILE A 125 -4.43 14.58 -11.08
CA ILE A 125 -5.48 13.81 -10.41
C ILE A 125 -5.27 12.36 -10.83
N LEU A 126 -5.00 11.48 -9.86
CA LEU A 126 -4.77 10.06 -10.14
C LEU A 126 -6.09 9.32 -10.20
N GLU A 127 -6.15 8.31 -11.08
CA GLU A 127 -7.10 7.22 -10.97
C GLU A 127 -6.34 6.02 -10.41
N ILE A 128 -6.71 5.60 -9.21
CA ILE A 128 -6.06 4.48 -8.51
C ILE A 128 -6.99 3.27 -8.56
N VAL A 129 -6.50 2.20 -9.18
CA VAL A 129 -7.16 0.90 -9.14
C VAL A 129 -6.81 0.22 -7.81
N VAL A 130 -7.82 -0.16 -7.06
CA VAL A 130 -7.70 -0.92 -5.80
C VAL A 130 -8.06 -2.37 -6.08
N ASP A 131 -7.23 -3.31 -5.64
CA ASP A 131 -7.53 -4.74 -5.79
C ASP A 131 -8.87 -5.07 -5.12
N SER A 132 -9.71 -5.84 -5.83
CA SER A 132 -11.01 -6.24 -5.31
C SER A 132 -10.92 -7.09 -4.04
N GLY A 133 -9.80 -7.77 -3.80
CA GLY A 133 -9.52 -8.53 -2.58
C GLY A 133 -9.09 -7.70 -1.37
N GLU A 134 -8.68 -6.44 -1.53
CA GLU A 134 -8.25 -5.58 -0.42
C GLU A 134 -9.47 -5.12 0.39
N ARG A 135 -9.68 -5.77 1.54
CA ARG A 135 -10.84 -5.52 2.41
C ARG A 135 -10.76 -4.17 3.12
N TYR A 136 -9.55 -3.71 3.43
CA TYR A 136 -9.32 -2.49 4.22
C TYR A 136 -8.49 -1.49 3.41
N ALA A 137 -9.01 -1.15 2.23
CA ALA A 137 -8.39 -0.24 1.29
C ALA A 137 -8.09 1.13 1.91
N TYR A 138 -7.00 1.75 1.45
CA TYR A 138 -6.78 3.18 1.63
C TYR A 138 -7.95 3.96 1.06
N ARG A 139 -8.28 5.08 1.70
CA ARG A 139 -9.41 5.92 1.29
C ARG A 139 -8.95 7.07 0.40
N PHE A 140 -7.66 7.39 0.45
CA PHE A 140 -7.02 8.57 -0.14
C PHE A 140 -7.79 9.86 0.17
N GLY A 141 -8.40 9.95 1.35
CA GLY A 141 -9.41 10.96 1.67
C GLY A 141 -8.87 12.39 1.83
N HIS A 142 -7.54 12.56 1.83
CA HIS A 142 -6.89 13.87 1.88
C HIS A 142 -6.28 14.26 0.54
N GLN A 143 -6.30 13.34 -0.44
CA GLN A 143 -5.68 13.51 -1.74
C GLN A 143 -6.77 13.70 -2.81
N GLN A 144 -6.40 14.41 -3.88
CA GLN A 144 -7.27 14.56 -5.04
C GLN A 144 -7.02 13.37 -5.98
N THR A 145 -7.85 12.33 -5.81
CA THR A 145 -7.77 11.07 -6.57
C THR A 145 -9.16 10.46 -6.70
N THR A 146 -9.37 9.67 -7.75
CA THR A 146 -10.49 8.72 -7.82
C THR A 146 -9.97 7.31 -7.55
N THR A 147 -10.85 6.44 -7.05
CA THR A 147 -10.52 5.02 -6.84
C THR A 147 -11.55 4.14 -7.53
N THR A 148 -11.07 3.14 -8.27
CA THR A 148 -11.90 2.09 -8.89
C THR A 148 -11.50 0.73 -8.32
N ARG A 149 -12.44 -0.21 -8.22
CA ARG A 149 -12.15 -1.56 -7.72
C ARG A 149 -12.12 -2.55 -8.88
N ARG A 150 -11.00 -3.27 -9.03
CA ARG A 150 -10.82 -4.32 -10.06
C ARG A 150 -9.83 -5.37 -9.53
N LYS A 151 -9.89 -6.60 -10.04
CA LYS A 151 -8.83 -7.57 -9.76
C LYS A 151 -7.52 -7.10 -10.40
N LEU A 152 -6.45 -7.03 -9.62
CA LEU A 152 -5.10 -6.74 -10.09
C LEU A 152 -4.31 -8.04 -10.32
N PRO A 153 -3.36 -8.06 -11.27
CA PRO A 153 -2.46 -9.20 -11.46
C PRO A 153 -1.52 -9.38 -10.26
N ALA A 154 -1.05 -8.28 -9.67
CA ALA A 154 -0.29 -8.22 -8.43
C ALA A 154 -0.40 -6.82 -7.82
N GLY A 155 -0.17 -6.68 -6.51
CA GLY A 155 -0.35 -5.41 -5.80
C GLY A 155 -1.77 -5.22 -5.26
N ASP A 156 -1.91 -4.34 -4.27
CA ASP A 156 -3.19 -3.91 -3.72
C ASP A 156 -3.70 -2.60 -4.34
N TYR A 157 -2.78 -1.79 -4.87
CA TYR A 157 -3.07 -0.50 -5.51
C TYR A 157 -2.27 -0.37 -6.80
N ALA A 158 -2.86 0.19 -7.85
CA ALA A 158 -2.16 0.42 -9.10
C ALA A 158 -2.61 1.70 -9.81
N VAL A 159 -1.72 2.21 -10.66
CA VAL A 159 -2.04 3.19 -11.71
C VAL A 159 -1.83 2.54 -13.06
N THR A 160 -2.70 2.87 -14.01
CA THR A 160 -2.70 2.29 -15.36
C THR A 160 -2.55 3.37 -16.42
N ASP A 161 -2.11 2.95 -17.61
CA ASP A 161 -2.17 3.72 -18.84
C ASP A 161 -2.85 2.83 -19.89
N GLY A 162 -4.11 3.15 -20.20
CA GLY A 162 -5.03 2.20 -20.81
C GLY A 162 -5.21 0.95 -19.93
N ASP A 163 -5.06 -0.23 -20.53
CA ASP A 163 -5.16 -1.52 -19.84
C ASP A 163 -3.86 -1.96 -19.15
N THR A 164 -2.77 -1.23 -19.35
CA THR A 164 -1.44 -1.62 -18.83
C THR A 164 -1.23 -1.10 -17.42
N VAL A 165 -0.84 -1.98 -16.50
CA VAL A 165 -0.41 -1.58 -15.15
C VAL A 165 0.99 -0.98 -15.22
N ILE A 166 1.11 0.30 -14.88
CA ILE A 166 2.36 1.05 -14.93
C ILE A 166 3.09 1.01 -13.59
N GLY A 167 2.34 1.23 -12.51
CA GLY A 167 2.86 1.21 -11.15
C GLY A 167 1.91 0.44 -10.26
N ALA A 168 2.43 -0.47 -9.44
CA ALA A 168 1.66 -1.19 -8.43
C ALA A 168 2.33 -1.12 -7.05
N VAL A 169 1.51 -1.07 -6.00
CA VAL A 169 1.97 -1.10 -4.61
C VAL A 169 1.26 -2.22 -3.88
N GLU A 170 2.05 -3.12 -3.31
CA GLU A 170 1.60 -4.13 -2.35
C GLU A 170 1.68 -3.56 -0.94
N ARG A 171 0.59 -3.65 -0.18
CA ARG A 171 0.50 -3.13 1.17
C ARG A 171 0.68 -4.26 2.18
N LYS A 172 1.65 -4.09 3.08
CA LYS A 172 1.93 -5.05 4.15
C LYS A 172 1.84 -4.40 5.53
N SER A 173 1.28 -5.15 6.47
CA SER A 173 1.54 -4.89 7.88
C SER A 173 2.86 -5.55 8.30
N ILE A 174 3.42 -5.13 9.43
CA ILE A 174 4.63 -5.79 9.95
C ILE A 174 4.39 -7.26 10.31
N ASP A 175 3.17 -7.61 10.74
CA ASP A 175 2.82 -8.99 11.06
C ASP A 175 2.74 -9.85 9.80
N ASP A 176 2.12 -9.32 8.74
CA ASP A 176 1.98 -10.02 7.45
C ASP A 176 3.32 -10.11 6.72
N LEU A 177 4.15 -9.07 6.79
CA LEU A 177 5.52 -9.08 6.27
C LEU A 177 6.34 -10.16 6.99
N SER A 178 6.30 -10.19 8.32
CA SER A 178 7.02 -11.18 9.13
C SER A 178 6.59 -12.59 8.78
N ALA A 179 5.28 -12.86 8.71
CA ALA A 179 4.76 -14.16 8.34
C ALA A 179 5.13 -14.56 6.90
N GLY A 180 5.09 -13.60 5.97
CA GLY A 180 5.44 -13.81 4.56
C GLY A 180 6.92 -14.15 4.38
N LEU A 181 7.82 -13.46 5.10
CA LEU A 181 9.26 -13.74 5.08
C LEU A 181 9.56 -15.11 5.67
N THR A 182 9.02 -15.43 6.84
CA THR A 182 9.32 -16.71 7.52
C THR A 182 8.72 -17.92 6.81
N SER A 183 7.62 -17.74 6.08
CA SER A 183 6.97 -18.83 5.32
C SER A 183 7.45 -18.93 3.86
N GLY A 184 8.31 -18.02 3.40
CA GLY A 184 8.73 -17.92 2.00
C GLY A 184 7.67 -17.38 1.04
N LYS A 185 6.42 -17.18 1.48
CA LYS A 185 5.32 -16.66 0.66
C LYS A 185 5.61 -15.29 0.06
N LEU A 186 6.39 -14.46 0.77
CA LEU A 186 6.77 -13.14 0.25
C LEU A 186 7.60 -13.24 -1.03
N THR A 187 8.42 -14.28 -1.19
CA THR A 187 9.25 -14.47 -2.40
C THR A 187 8.39 -14.60 -3.65
N TYR A 188 7.28 -15.34 -3.58
CA TYR A 188 6.33 -15.47 -4.70
C TYR A 188 5.66 -14.12 -5.01
N GLN A 189 5.22 -13.39 -3.97
CA GLN A 189 4.62 -12.06 -4.14
C GLN A 189 5.60 -11.07 -4.77
N LEU A 190 6.86 -11.06 -4.34
CA LEU A 190 7.90 -10.21 -4.91
C LEU A 190 8.22 -10.60 -6.36
N SER A 191 8.17 -11.89 -6.70
CA SER A 191 8.34 -12.36 -8.07
C SER A 191 7.23 -11.84 -8.98
N ASP A 192 5.96 -11.93 -8.54
CA ASP A 192 4.82 -11.42 -9.31
C ASP A 192 4.92 -9.90 -9.51
N LEU A 193 5.26 -9.17 -8.43
CA LEU A 193 5.47 -7.72 -8.48
C LEU A 193 6.65 -7.33 -9.40
N ALA A 194 7.74 -8.10 -9.40
CA ALA A 194 8.91 -7.85 -10.23
C ALA A 194 8.65 -8.05 -11.74
N GLY A 195 7.52 -8.68 -12.10
CA GLY A 195 7.04 -8.81 -13.47
C GLY A 195 6.26 -7.58 -13.98
N LEU A 196 5.90 -6.64 -13.10
CA LEU A 196 5.24 -5.39 -13.49
C LEU A 196 6.25 -4.31 -13.91
N HIS A 197 5.78 -3.25 -14.58
CA HIS A 197 6.65 -2.16 -15.05
C HIS A 197 7.36 -1.44 -13.88
N ARG A 198 6.58 -0.99 -12.89
CA ARG A 198 7.08 -0.55 -11.58
C ARG A 198 6.26 -1.22 -10.50
N ALA A 199 6.93 -1.72 -9.46
CA ALA A 199 6.25 -2.22 -8.29
C ALA A 199 7.00 -1.86 -7.01
N ALA A 200 6.28 -1.79 -5.89
CA ALA A 200 6.87 -1.62 -4.57
C ALA A 200 6.02 -2.32 -3.49
N VAL A 201 6.65 -2.61 -2.35
CA VAL A 201 5.95 -3.01 -1.12
C VAL A 201 6.00 -1.86 -0.13
N VAL A 202 4.85 -1.41 0.35
CA VAL A 202 4.76 -0.44 1.44
C VAL A 202 4.43 -1.16 2.75
N VAL A 203 5.18 -0.86 3.80
CA VAL A 203 5.03 -1.47 5.13
C VAL A 203 4.47 -0.43 6.11
N GLU A 204 3.32 -0.73 6.71
CA GLU A 204 2.65 0.13 7.70
C GLU A 204 3.31 0.07 9.10
N ALA A 205 4.63 0.18 9.15
CA ALA A 205 5.44 0.17 10.38
C ALA A 205 6.79 0.84 10.15
N SER A 206 7.49 1.16 11.24
CA SER A 206 8.89 1.60 11.17
C SER A 206 9.81 0.39 11.03
N TYR A 207 11.00 0.57 10.46
CA TYR A 207 11.98 -0.52 10.35
C TYR A 207 12.32 -1.13 11.73
N SER A 208 12.32 -0.32 12.80
CA SER A 208 12.54 -0.80 14.17
C SER A 208 11.55 -1.88 14.62
N ALA A 209 10.38 -1.97 13.99
CA ALA A 209 9.38 -2.98 14.30
C ALA A 209 9.82 -4.42 13.91
N VAL A 210 10.79 -4.56 13.00
CA VAL A 210 11.44 -5.84 12.65
C VAL A 210 12.10 -6.48 13.88
N PHE A 211 12.65 -5.66 14.79
CA PHE A 211 13.35 -6.15 15.99
C PHE A 211 12.46 -6.29 17.23
N LYS A 212 11.19 -5.87 17.14
CA LYS A 212 10.25 -5.83 18.29
C LYS A 212 9.20 -6.95 18.22
N ARG A 213 9.58 -8.08 17.65
CA ARG A 213 8.71 -9.25 17.42
C ARG A 213 8.74 -10.17 18.64
N GLU A 214 7.58 -10.74 18.98
CA GLU A 214 7.44 -11.60 20.17
C GLU A 214 7.81 -13.06 19.90
N TYR A 215 7.61 -13.55 18.68
CA TYR A 215 7.72 -14.98 18.33
C TYR A 215 8.78 -15.28 17.26
N VAL A 216 9.43 -14.26 16.72
CA VAL A 216 10.42 -14.41 15.63
C VAL A 216 11.66 -13.62 16.00
N SER A 217 12.83 -14.22 15.79
CA SER A 217 14.12 -13.55 16.01
C SER A 217 14.25 -12.33 15.11
N GLY A 218 14.66 -11.20 15.69
CA GLY A 218 14.94 -9.98 14.95
C GLY A 218 16.05 -10.16 13.92
N THR A 219 17.08 -10.96 14.23
CA THR A 219 18.18 -11.27 13.29
C THR A 219 17.66 -12.02 12.08
N THR A 220 16.95 -13.12 12.29
CA THR A 220 16.38 -13.93 11.20
C THR A 220 15.47 -13.11 10.31
N LEU A 221 14.64 -12.25 10.90
CA LEU A 221 13.73 -11.41 10.12
C LEU A 221 14.47 -10.31 9.34
N ALA A 222 15.50 -9.70 9.93
CA ALA A 222 16.32 -8.70 9.26
C ALA A 222 17.12 -9.30 8.10
N GLU A 223 17.71 -10.48 8.28
CA GLU A 223 18.41 -11.22 7.22
C GLU A 223 17.47 -11.59 6.08
N ALA A 224 16.31 -12.19 6.39
CA ALA A 224 15.32 -12.56 5.37
C ALA A 224 14.82 -11.33 4.58
N LEU A 225 14.63 -10.19 5.26
CA LEU A 225 14.26 -8.94 4.62
C LEU A 225 15.36 -8.37 3.73
N ALA A 226 16.63 -8.47 4.15
CA ALA A 226 17.77 -8.05 3.36
C ALA A 226 17.93 -8.93 2.11
N GLU A 227 17.87 -10.26 2.28
CA GLU A 227 17.88 -11.22 1.17
C GLU A 227 16.76 -10.93 0.16
N ALA A 228 15.55 -10.65 0.63
CA ALA A 228 14.42 -10.33 -0.25
C ALA A 228 14.72 -9.09 -1.12
N GLN A 229 15.27 -8.03 -0.54
CA GLN A 229 15.61 -6.81 -1.29
C GLN A 229 16.77 -7.01 -2.25
N VAL A 230 17.80 -7.79 -1.88
CA VAL A 230 18.92 -8.12 -2.76
C VAL A 230 18.47 -9.02 -3.92
N ARG A 231 17.58 -9.98 -3.65
CA ARG A 231 17.03 -10.91 -4.64
C ARG A 231 16.06 -10.22 -5.61
N PHE A 232 15.31 -9.22 -5.15
CA PHE A 232 14.35 -8.47 -5.95
C PHE A 232 14.65 -6.95 -5.92
N PRO A 233 15.79 -6.52 -6.48
CA PRO A 233 16.28 -5.14 -6.34
C PRO A 233 15.38 -4.10 -7.02
N ARG A 234 14.50 -4.54 -7.93
CA ARG A 234 13.54 -3.67 -8.62
C ARG A 234 12.24 -3.43 -7.84
N VAL A 235 12.01 -4.15 -6.75
CA VAL A 235 10.80 -4.04 -5.91
C VAL A 235 11.20 -3.54 -4.52
N PRO A 236 11.31 -2.22 -4.31
CA PRO A 236 11.67 -1.67 -3.01
C PRO A 236 10.64 -2.03 -1.93
N ILE A 237 11.12 -2.29 -0.72
CA ILE A 237 10.28 -2.52 0.48
C ILE A 237 10.45 -1.32 1.40
N VAL A 238 9.45 -0.45 1.47
CA VAL A 238 9.52 0.85 2.14
C VAL A 238 8.72 0.86 3.44
N PHE A 239 9.38 1.23 4.54
CA PHE A 239 8.78 1.35 5.87
C PHE A 239 8.28 2.77 6.10
N CYS A 240 6.98 2.93 6.32
CA CYS A 240 6.34 4.25 6.41
C CYS A 240 5.78 4.56 7.80
N ASP A 241 6.26 3.91 8.87
CA ASP A 241 5.86 4.09 10.28
C ASP A 241 4.42 3.68 10.63
N ASN A 242 3.43 4.17 9.88
CA ASN A 242 2.01 3.91 10.11
C ASN A 242 1.21 3.96 8.80
N ARG A 243 -0.06 3.55 8.90
CA ARG A 243 -1.01 3.52 7.79
C ARG A 243 -1.16 4.87 7.06
N LYS A 244 -1.24 5.98 7.78
CA LYS A 244 -1.50 7.31 7.20
C LYS A 244 -0.33 7.75 6.31
N LEU A 245 0.89 7.51 6.77
CA LEU A 245 2.12 7.80 6.03
C LEU A 245 2.34 6.81 4.88
N ALA A 246 2.00 5.53 5.08
CA ALA A 246 2.02 4.54 4.01
C ALA A 246 1.06 4.92 2.87
N GLU A 247 -0.16 5.35 3.20
CA GLU A 247 -1.17 5.84 2.23
C GLU A 247 -0.68 7.06 1.44
N GLU A 248 -0.08 8.06 2.11
CA GLU A 248 0.53 9.21 1.43
C GLU A 248 1.70 8.80 0.53
N TRP A 249 2.58 7.94 1.03
CA TRP A 249 3.70 7.43 0.25
C TRP A 249 3.22 6.68 -1.00
N THR A 250 2.20 5.82 -0.86
CA THR A 250 1.58 5.10 -1.98
C THR A 250 1.01 6.07 -3.02
N TYR A 251 0.28 7.11 -2.59
CA TYR A 251 -0.24 8.13 -3.50
C TYR A 251 0.86 8.82 -4.30
N ARG A 252 1.93 9.26 -3.63
CA ARG A 252 3.06 9.96 -4.28
C ARG A 252 3.83 9.04 -5.22
N TRP A 253 4.13 7.82 -4.77
CA TRP A 253 4.91 6.86 -5.53
C TRP A 253 4.17 6.42 -6.80
N LEU A 254 2.86 6.16 -6.72
CA LEU A 254 2.04 5.86 -7.89
C LEU A 254 2.00 7.04 -8.87
N GLY A 255 1.85 8.27 -8.38
CA GLY A 255 1.90 9.45 -9.23
C GLY A 255 3.25 9.65 -9.91
N ALA A 256 4.36 9.36 -9.22
CA ALA A 256 5.70 9.38 -9.81
C ALA A 256 5.87 8.30 -10.88
N ALA A 257 5.41 7.07 -10.62
CA ALA A 257 5.46 5.98 -11.59
C ALA A 257 4.73 6.32 -12.90
N LEU A 258 3.52 6.88 -12.80
CA LEU A 258 2.75 7.30 -13.97
C LEU A 258 3.39 8.51 -14.68
N HIS A 259 3.93 9.45 -13.93
CA HIS A 259 4.60 10.63 -14.48
C HIS A 259 5.83 10.24 -15.31
N GLU A 260 6.70 9.41 -14.73
CA GLU A 260 7.92 8.93 -15.40
C GLU A 260 7.60 8.10 -16.64
N TRP A 261 6.59 7.22 -16.58
CA TRP A 261 6.13 6.47 -17.75
C TRP A 261 5.70 7.40 -18.89
N ARG A 262 4.87 8.41 -18.60
CA ARG A 262 4.41 9.38 -19.59
C ARG A 262 5.54 10.27 -20.12
N LEU A 263 6.58 10.51 -19.31
CA LEU A 263 7.78 11.19 -19.79
C LEU A 263 8.55 10.29 -20.74
N SER A 264 8.86 9.05 -20.36
CA SER A 264 9.61 8.12 -21.21
C SER A 264 8.93 7.88 -22.54
N THR A 265 7.61 7.61 -22.56
CA THR A 265 6.88 7.37 -23.81
C THR A 265 6.91 8.59 -24.74
N ARG A 266 6.84 9.81 -24.21
CA ARG A 266 6.97 11.04 -25.02
C ARG A 266 8.40 11.25 -25.50
N THR A 267 9.38 11.00 -24.65
CA THR A 267 10.79 11.11 -25.01
C THR A 267 11.16 10.09 -26.07
N ASP A 268 10.66 8.85 -26.01
CA ASP A 268 10.93 7.83 -27.03
C ASP A 268 10.46 8.27 -28.42
N VAL A 269 9.28 8.90 -28.51
CA VAL A 269 8.77 9.49 -29.76
C VAL A 269 9.68 10.61 -30.25
N VAL A 270 10.03 11.55 -29.37
CA VAL A 270 10.90 12.69 -29.74
C VAL A 270 12.30 12.22 -30.12
N VAL A 271 12.88 11.24 -29.43
CA VAL A 271 14.19 10.67 -29.75
C VAL A 271 14.13 9.93 -31.08
N ALA A 272 13.06 9.20 -31.37
CA ALA A 272 12.86 8.57 -32.68
C ALA A 272 12.78 9.62 -33.80
N ASP A 273 12.09 10.75 -33.56
CA ASP A 273 12.03 11.86 -34.52
C ASP A 273 13.40 12.54 -34.69
N LEU A 274 14.12 12.78 -33.60
CA LEU A 274 15.46 13.39 -33.61
C LEU A 274 16.52 12.50 -34.25
N ALA A 275 16.38 11.17 -34.17
CA ALA A 275 17.27 10.23 -34.85
C ALA A 275 17.19 10.34 -36.38
N GLY A 276 16.17 11.02 -36.92
CA GLY A 276 15.97 11.25 -38.33
C GLY A 276 15.60 9.97 -39.09
N PRO A 277 15.21 10.08 -40.37
CA PRO A 277 14.95 8.90 -41.19
C PRO A 277 16.22 8.05 -41.33
N SER A 278 16.04 6.73 -41.43
CA SER A 278 17.16 5.84 -41.72
C SER A 278 17.86 6.28 -43.00
N ALA A 279 19.18 6.36 -42.99
CA ALA A 279 19.96 6.78 -44.14
C ALA A 279 19.61 5.96 -45.39
N SER A 280 19.32 6.66 -46.47
CA SER A 280 19.04 6.08 -47.77
C SER A 280 20.26 5.31 -48.29
N PRO A 281 20.06 4.32 -49.18
CA PRO A 281 21.17 3.66 -49.85
C PRO A 281 22.11 4.63 -50.60
N ALA A 282 21.63 5.80 -51.04
CA ALA A 282 22.46 6.81 -51.69
C ALA A 282 23.42 7.48 -50.70
N GLU A 283 22.93 7.87 -49.53
CA GLU A 283 23.73 8.49 -48.46
C GLU A 283 24.80 7.53 -47.93
N ILE A 284 24.44 6.26 -47.71
CA ILE A 284 25.40 5.24 -47.25
C ILE A 284 26.52 5.03 -48.30
N ARG A 285 26.18 5.04 -49.60
CA ARG A 285 27.18 4.94 -50.67
C ARG A 285 28.09 6.17 -50.75
N ALA A 286 27.51 7.37 -50.67
CA ALA A 286 28.27 8.61 -50.72
C ALA A 286 29.30 8.68 -49.57
N TRP A 287 28.89 8.27 -48.37
CA TRP A 287 29.79 8.16 -47.23
C TRP A 287 30.86 7.08 -47.39
N ALA A 288 30.48 5.89 -47.85
CA ALA A 288 31.43 4.79 -48.05
C ALA A 288 32.50 5.19 -49.07
N ALA A 289 32.09 5.81 -50.20
CA ALA A 289 33.00 6.36 -51.19
C ALA A 289 33.93 7.44 -50.60
N GLY A 290 33.40 8.37 -49.80
CA GLY A 290 34.19 9.40 -49.13
C GLY A 290 35.19 8.87 -48.08
N ARG A 291 35.00 7.63 -47.60
CA ARG A 291 35.91 6.92 -46.68
C ARG A 291 36.81 5.89 -47.38
N GLY A 292 36.73 5.77 -48.70
CA GLY A 292 37.47 4.76 -49.48
C GLY A 292 36.98 3.33 -49.26
N ILE A 293 35.77 3.13 -48.75
CA ILE A 293 35.16 1.81 -48.54
C ILE A 293 34.50 1.36 -49.85
N ASP A 294 34.91 0.20 -50.36
CA ASP A 294 34.34 -0.40 -51.57
C ASP A 294 32.86 -0.80 -51.40
N VAL A 295 32.01 -0.20 -52.23
CA VAL A 295 30.55 -0.38 -52.23
C VAL A 295 29.99 -0.37 -53.66
N PRO A 296 29.06 -1.29 -54.01
CA PRO A 296 28.44 -1.30 -55.34
C PRO A 296 27.65 -0.03 -55.65
N ALA A 297 27.80 0.48 -56.88
CA ALA A 297 27.11 1.69 -57.36
C ALA A 297 25.57 1.56 -57.39
N LYS A 298 25.04 0.34 -57.50
CA LYS A 298 23.60 0.03 -57.54
C LYS A 298 23.29 -1.25 -56.74
N GLY A 299 22.03 -1.48 -56.42
CA GLY A 299 21.57 -2.68 -55.70
C GLY A 299 21.63 -2.59 -54.18
N ARG A 300 21.49 -3.73 -53.48
CA ARG A 300 21.46 -3.78 -52.01
C ARG A 300 22.81 -3.34 -51.40
N ILE A 301 22.78 -2.54 -50.34
CA ILE A 301 23.99 -2.19 -49.59
C ILE A 301 24.53 -3.44 -48.88
N PRO A 302 25.82 -3.81 -49.07
CA PRO A 302 26.42 -4.94 -48.36
C PRO A 302 26.32 -4.78 -46.85
N ALA A 303 26.01 -5.87 -46.13
CA ALA A 303 25.84 -5.85 -44.67
C ALA A 303 27.05 -5.25 -43.94
N ARG A 304 28.27 -5.55 -44.41
CA ARG A 304 29.52 -4.98 -43.88
C ARG A 304 29.55 -3.44 -43.93
N VAL A 305 29.05 -2.85 -45.01
CA VAL A 305 29.05 -1.38 -45.23
C VAL A 305 27.96 -0.73 -44.38
N ARG A 306 26.79 -1.37 -44.27
CA ARG A 306 25.71 -0.90 -43.39
C ARG A 306 26.12 -0.92 -41.92
N ALA A 307 26.76 -2.00 -41.46
CA ALA A 307 27.25 -2.10 -40.09
C ALA A 307 28.36 -1.07 -39.80
N ALA A 308 29.23 -0.78 -40.77
CA ALA A 308 30.23 0.29 -40.63
C ALA A 308 29.60 1.69 -40.60
N TRP A 309 28.55 1.93 -41.38
CA TRP A 309 27.77 3.17 -41.35
C TRP A 309 27.07 3.36 -40.00
N GLU A 310 26.49 2.30 -39.42
CA GLU A 310 25.81 2.37 -38.13
C GLU A 310 26.79 2.72 -36.99
N ARG A 311 28.01 2.17 -37.02
CA ARG A 311 29.07 2.46 -36.04
C ARG A 311 29.87 3.74 -36.30
N ARG A 312 29.51 4.54 -37.32
CA ARG A 312 30.32 5.69 -37.75
C ARG A 312 30.51 6.79 -36.69
N ASN A 313 29.63 6.80 -35.67
CA ASN A 313 29.63 7.76 -34.57
C ASN A 313 30.09 7.14 -33.25
N ASP A 314 30.46 5.87 -33.22
CA ASP A 314 30.97 5.23 -32.00
C ASP A 314 32.33 5.86 -31.69
N ARG A 315 32.52 6.35 -30.46
CA ARG A 315 33.85 6.77 -30.01
C ARG A 315 34.73 5.52 -29.89
N PRO A 316 35.99 5.56 -30.37
CA PRO A 316 36.93 4.49 -30.05
C PRO A 316 37.07 4.43 -28.52
N GLU A 317 36.91 3.23 -27.96
CA GLU A 317 37.22 2.97 -26.55
C GLU A 317 38.68 3.35 -26.31
N GLY A 318 38.90 4.33 -25.42
CA GLY A 318 40.20 4.76 -24.95
C GLY A 318 40.46 4.26 -23.55
#